data_AF-A0AAW6XN50-F1
#
_entry.id   AF-A0AAW6XN50-F1
#
_cell.length_a   1.000
_cell.length_b   1.000
_cell.length_c   1.000
_cell.angle_alpha   90.00
_cell.angle_beta   90.00
_cell.angle_gamma   90.00
#
_symmetry.space_group_name_H-M   'P 1'
#
loop_
_entity.id
_entity.type
_entity.pdbx_description
1 polymer ?
#
loop_
_entity_poly.entity_id
_entity_poly.type
_entity_poly.pdbx_seq_one_letter_code
_entity_poly.pdbx_strand_id
1 'polypeptide(L)'
;NGKPIFYMTASFQAPEAGFEHQKTMPSAPAPDGLPSETQIAQSLAHLLPPVLKDKFICDRPLEVRPVEFHNPLKGHVAEPHRQVWIRANGSVPD
;
A
#
# COMPACT_ATOMS: atom_id res chain seq x y z
N ASN A 1 16.09 0.99 -28.66
CA ASN A 1 16.61 0.71 -27.30
C ASN A 1 16.25 -0.69 -26.82
N GLY A 2 16.58 -1.75 -27.58
CA GLY A 2 16.23 -3.15 -27.30
C GLY A 2 17.06 -3.83 -26.21
N LYS A 3 17.35 -3.10 -25.12
CA LYS A 3 18.07 -3.64 -23.97
C LYS A 3 17.04 -4.17 -22.96
N PRO A 4 17.21 -5.40 -22.43
CA PRO A 4 16.37 -5.88 -21.35
C PRO A 4 16.41 -4.91 -20.17
N ILE A 5 15.23 -4.50 -19.69
CA ILE A 5 15.09 -3.64 -18.49
C ILE A 5 14.58 -4.42 -17.28
N PHE A 6 14.14 -5.66 -17.49
CA PHE A 6 13.60 -6.54 -16.48
C PHE A 6 13.73 -8.00 -16.93
N TYR A 7 14.01 -8.90 -15.99
CA TYR A 7 14.05 -10.35 -16.20
C TYR A 7 13.35 -11.02 -15.02
N MET A 8 12.50 -12.01 -15.29
CA MET A 8 11.73 -12.72 -14.28
C MET A 8 11.51 -14.17 -14.68
N THR A 9 11.59 -15.05 -13.69
CA THR A 9 11.17 -16.44 -13.78
C THR A 9 9.96 -16.65 -12.87
N ALA A 10 8.93 -17.34 -13.35
CA ALA A 10 7.73 -17.66 -12.58
C ALA A 10 7.46 -19.18 -12.66
N SER A 11 6.90 -19.74 -11.59
CA SER A 11 6.50 -21.15 -11.50
C SER A 11 4.99 -21.25 -11.26
N PHE A 12 4.36 -22.29 -11.80
CA PHE A 12 2.92 -22.52 -11.73
C PHE A 12 2.67 -23.96 -11.28
N GLN A 13 1.65 -24.16 -10.44
CA GLN A 13 1.30 -25.47 -9.88
C GLN A 13 -0.21 -25.68 -10.00
N ALA A 14 -0.63 -26.92 -10.31
CA ALA A 14 -2.03 -27.31 -10.23
C ALA A 14 -2.48 -27.43 -8.76
N PRO A 15 -3.77 -27.27 -8.44
CA PRO A 15 -4.27 -27.50 -7.10
C PRO A 15 -4.04 -28.97 -6.67
N GLU A 16 -3.33 -29.17 -5.58
CA GLU A 16 -3.00 -30.49 -5.01
C GLU A 16 -3.22 -30.47 -3.49
N ALA A 17 -3.63 -31.60 -2.92
CA ALA A 17 -3.78 -31.73 -1.48
C ALA A 17 -2.42 -31.97 -0.80
N GLY A 18 -2.24 -31.42 0.40
CA GLY A 18 -1.00 -31.54 1.17
C GLY A 18 -1.15 -31.09 2.62
N PHE A 19 -0.01 -30.89 3.30
CA PHE A 19 0.01 -30.31 4.64
C PHE A 19 -0.13 -28.79 4.58
N GLU A 20 -0.97 -28.23 5.45
CA GLU A 20 -1.15 -26.79 5.57
C GLU A 20 -0.74 -26.31 6.97
N HIS A 21 0.12 -25.31 7.03
CA HIS A 21 0.44 -24.58 8.25
C HIS A 21 0.83 -23.14 7.92
N GLN A 22 0.54 -22.21 8.82
CA GLN A 22 0.94 -20.81 8.67
C GLN A 22 1.43 -20.23 10.00
N LYS A 23 2.28 -19.20 9.93
CA LYS A 23 2.62 -18.39 11.11
C LYS A 23 1.43 -17.53 11.51
N THR A 24 1.31 -17.21 12.80
CA THR A 24 0.29 -16.29 13.28
C THR A 24 0.50 -14.90 12.67
N MET A 25 -0.60 -14.27 12.26
CA MET A 25 -0.59 -12.88 11.80
C MET A 25 -0.05 -11.97 12.92
N PRO A 26 0.85 -11.02 12.62
CA PRO A 26 1.34 -10.08 13.62
C PRO A 26 0.21 -9.18 14.12
N SER A 27 0.31 -8.73 15.37
CA SER A 27 -0.63 -7.76 15.92
C SER A 27 -0.56 -6.44 15.13
N ALA A 28 -1.71 -5.88 14.80
CA ALA A 28 -1.86 -4.60 14.13
C ALA A 28 -3.22 -3.96 14.50
N PRO A 29 -3.31 -2.62 14.54
CA PRO A 29 -4.60 -1.95 14.68
C PRO A 29 -5.56 -2.31 13.54
N ALA A 30 -6.86 -2.34 13.83
CA ALA A 30 -7.88 -2.60 12.83
C ALA A 30 -7.90 -1.49 11.75
N PRO A 31 -8.14 -1.84 10.48
CA PRO A 31 -8.09 -0.87 9.37
C PRO A 31 -9.11 0.26 9.54
N ASP A 32 -10.28 -0.01 10.10
CA ASP A 32 -11.37 0.98 10.25
C ASP A 32 -11.04 2.15 11.17
N GLY A 33 -10.06 1.98 12.07
CA GLY A 33 -9.56 3.05 12.93
C GLY A 33 -8.41 3.87 12.32
N LEU A 34 -7.95 3.51 11.12
CA LEU A 34 -6.77 4.12 10.50
C LEU A 34 -7.16 5.02 9.32
N PRO A 35 -6.52 6.20 9.18
CA PRO A 35 -6.73 7.04 8.02
C PRO A 35 -6.08 6.42 6.78
N SER A 36 -6.77 6.51 5.64
CA SER A 36 -6.21 6.16 4.34
C SER A 36 -5.19 7.19 3.85
N GLU A 37 -4.27 6.79 2.97
CA GLU A 37 -3.33 7.70 2.32
C GLU A 37 -4.06 8.84 1.58
N THR A 38 -5.23 8.59 1.00
CA THR A 38 -6.07 9.61 0.38
C THR A 38 -6.58 10.63 1.41
N GLN A 39 -7.10 10.18 2.56
CA GLN A 39 -7.53 11.08 3.64
C GLN A 39 -6.36 11.88 4.20
N ILE A 40 -5.19 11.24 4.35
CA ILE A 40 -3.97 11.92 4.79
C ILE A 40 -3.55 12.99 3.75
N ALA A 41 -3.52 12.64 2.47
CA ALA A 41 -3.19 13.57 1.39
C ALA A 41 -4.16 14.76 1.34
N GLN A 42 -5.46 14.52 1.54
CA GLN A 42 -6.48 15.57 1.64
C GLN A 42 -6.22 16.50 2.83
N SER A 43 -5.87 15.95 4.01
CA SER A 43 -5.54 16.77 5.18
C SER A 43 -4.31 17.65 4.97
N LEU A 44 -3.36 17.19 4.16
CA LEU A 44 -2.13 17.91 3.81
C LEU A 44 -2.26 18.74 2.51
N ALA A 45 -3.43 18.74 1.86
CA ALA A 45 -3.62 19.37 0.55
C ALA A 45 -3.32 20.87 0.55
N HIS A 46 -3.50 21.54 1.69
CA HIS A 46 -3.19 22.96 1.85
C HIS A 46 -1.69 23.28 1.76
N LEU A 47 -0.82 22.30 2.01
CA LEU A 47 0.63 22.43 1.91
C LEU A 47 1.15 22.13 0.49
N LEU A 48 0.30 21.60 -0.40
CA LEU A 48 0.70 21.18 -1.73
C LEU A 48 0.60 22.34 -2.75
N PRO A 49 1.63 22.53 -3.60
CA PRO A 49 1.54 23.40 -4.77
C PRO A 49 0.34 23.01 -5.67
N PRO A 50 -0.35 23.97 -6.33
CA PRO A 50 -1.52 23.69 -7.15
C PRO A 50 -1.33 22.59 -8.19
N VAL A 51 -0.15 22.54 -8.82
CA VAL A 51 0.21 21.53 -9.85
C VAL A 51 0.22 20.09 -9.31
N LEU A 52 0.44 19.92 -8.00
CA LEU A 52 0.51 18.61 -7.37
C LEU A 52 -0.82 18.19 -6.76
N LYS A 53 -1.73 19.12 -6.42
CA LYS A 53 -2.99 18.81 -5.74
C LYS A 53 -3.81 17.75 -6.47
N ASP A 54 -4.01 17.91 -7.77
CA ASP A 54 -4.85 17.00 -8.55
C ASP A 54 -4.27 15.58 -8.61
N LYS A 55 -2.93 15.44 -8.65
CA LYS A 55 -2.24 14.14 -8.66
C LYS A 55 -2.21 13.46 -7.28
N PHE A 56 -2.23 14.25 -6.21
CA PHE A 56 -2.14 13.72 -4.86
C PHE A 56 -3.50 13.39 -4.26
N ILE A 57 -4.57 14.07 -4.71
CA ILE A 57 -5.93 13.90 -4.19
C ILE A 57 -6.77 12.96 -5.08
N CYS A 58 -6.27 12.55 -6.25
CA CYS A 58 -7.01 11.65 -7.13
C CYS A 58 -7.29 10.30 -6.49
N ASP A 59 -8.42 9.71 -6.91
CA ASP A 59 -8.79 8.36 -6.50
C ASP A 59 -7.71 7.36 -6.90
N ARG A 60 -7.41 6.46 -5.96
CA ARG A 60 -6.41 5.40 -6.13
C ARG A 60 -7.11 4.06 -6.37
N PRO A 61 -6.55 3.18 -7.21
CA PRO A 61 -7.08 1.84 -7.43
C PRO A 61 -6.94 0.95 -6.20
N LEU A 62 -6.00 1.30 -5.30
CA LEU A 62 -5.82 0.66 -4.01
C LEU A 62 -6.08 1.70 -2.93
N GLU A 63 -6.93 1.34 -1.97
CA GLU A 63 -7.01 2.01 -0.70
C GLU A 63 -5.89 1.48 0.20
N VAL A 64 -5.06 2.40 0.69
CA VAL A 64 -3.89 2.09 1.51
C VAL A 64 -4.05 2.79 2.85
N ARG A 65 -4.00 2.05 3.96
CA ARG A 65 -4.09 2.59 5.33
C ARG A 65 -2.83 2.21 6.11
N PRO A 66 -1.84 3.11 6.24
CA PRO A 66 -0.65 2.83 7.03
C PRO A 66 -1.01 2.78 8.52
N VAL A 67 -0.46 1.80 9.26
CA VAL A 67 -0.57 1.77 10.73
C VAL A 67 0.13 2.97 11.35
N GLU A 68 1.26 3.36 10.76
CA GLU A 68 2.04 4.54 11.15
C GLU A 68 2.29 5.43 9.93
N PHE A 69 1.82 6.67 9.98
CA PHE A 69 2.03 7.63 8.91
C PHE A 69 3.43 8.24 8.97
N HIS A 70 4.20 8.01 7.92
CA HIS A 70 5.52 8.60 7.74
C HIS A 70 5.42 9.79 6.79
N ASN A 71 5.50 11.01 7.33
CA ASN A 71 5.37 12.23 6.54
C ASN A 71 6.62 12.43 5.64
N PRO A 72 6.50 12.36 4.30
CA PRO A 72 7.65 12.52 3.41
C PRO A 72 8.20 13.96 3.39
N LEU A 73 7.38 14.96 3.74
CA LEU A 73 7.80 16.37 3.83
C LEU A 73 8.57 16.65 5.13
N LYS A 74 8.48 15.76 6.11
CA LYS A 74 9.15 15.86 7.41
C LYS A 74 9.73 14.50 7.79
N GLY A 75 10.83 14.16 7.11
CA GLY A 75 11.56 12.92 7.38
C GLY A 75 12.00 12.82 8.84
N HIS A 76 11.97 11.60 9.36
CA HIS A 76 12.49 11.24 10.68
C HIS A 76 13.11 9.84 10.62
N VAL A 77 13.94 9.51 11.61
CA VAL A 77 14.47 8.15 11.77
C VAL A 77 13.39 7.29 12.41
N ALA A 78 13.09 6.16 11.80
CA ALA A 78 12.13 5.17 12.28
C ALA A 78 12.73 3.77 12.15
N GLU A 79 12.16 2.81 12.88
CA GLU A 79 12.52 1.39 12.76
C GLU A 79 12.20 0.87 11.35
N PRO A 80 12.96 -0.13 10.82
CA PRO A 80 12.76 -0.67 9.48
C PRO A 80 11.55 -1.64 9.43
N HIS A 81 10.44 -1.26 10.05
CA HIS A 81 9.21 -2.03 10.11
C HIS A 81 8.03 -1.17 9.67
N ARG A 82 7.28 -1.64 8.66
CA ARG A 82 6.12 -0.92 8.13
C ARG A 82 4.95 -1.87 7.97
N GLN A 83 3.86 -1.58 8.67
CA GLN A 83 2.57 -2.26 8.51
C GLN A 83 1.59 -1.36 7.77
N VAL A 84 0.93 -1.92 6.76
CA VAL A 84 0.00 -1.21 5.91
C VAL A 84 -1.14 -2.13 5.55
N TRP A 85 -2.38 -1.67 5.75
CA TRP A 85 -3.55 -2.34 5.21
C TRP A 85 -3.76 -1.91 3.76
N ILE A 86 -4.03 -2.86 2.88
CA ILE A 86 -4.26 -2.61 1.46
C ILE A 86 -5.57 -3.28 1.06
N ARG A 87 -6.41 -2.55 0.35
CA ARG A 87 -7.67 -3.05 -0.20
C ARG A 87 -7.86 -2.53 -1.62
N ALA A 88 -8.37 -3.36 -2.52
CA ALA A 88 -8.77 -2.90 -3.84
C ALA A 88 -9.94 -1.90 -3.72
N ASN A 89 -9.81 -0.75 -4.39
CA ASN A 89 -10.87 0.26 -4.47
C ASN A 89 -11.77 -0.03 -5.69
N GLY A 90 -12.37 -1.20 -5.69
CA GLY A 90 -13.14 -1.75 -6.81
C GLY A 90 -13.28 -3.28 -6.71
N SER A 91 -13.99 -3.86 -7.66
CA SER A 91 -14.13 -5.31 -7.79
C SER A 91 -12.88 -5.91 -8.46
N VAL A 92 -12.32 -6.95 -7.84
CA VAL A 92 -11.29 -7.79 -8.47
C VAL A 92 -12.01 -8.96 -9.16
N PRO A 93 -11.68 -9.30 -10.42
CA PRO A 93 -12.20 -10.50 -11.06
C PRO A 93 -11.86 -11.76 -10.26
N ASP A 94 -12.75 -12.75 -10.30
CA ASP A 94 -12.52 -14.07 -9.69
C ASP A 94 -11.41 -14.86 -10.41
#